data_AF-A0A3N5MY95-F1
#
_entry.id   AF-A0A3N5MY95-F1
#
_cell.length_a   1.000
_cell.length_b   1.000
_cell.length_c   1.000
_cell.angle_alpha   90.00
_cell.angle_beta   90.00
_cell.angle_gamma   90.00
#
_symmetry.space_group_name_H-M   'P 1'
#
loop_
_entity.id
_entity.type
_entity.pdbx_description
1 polymer ?
#
loop_
_entity_poly.entity_id
_entity_poly.type
_entity_poly.pdbx_seq_one_letter_code
_entity_poly.pdbx_strand_id
1 'polypeptide(L)' 'MTGNDEKVQSMGMKQCQRCGRSFRCEGDRDCWCESVNIHRSRMQEILESFTDCICPDCLRIYEARE' A
#
# COMPACT_ATOMS: atom_id res chain seq x y z
N MET A 1 -37.43 -4.13 -7.18
CA MET A 1 -36.46 -4.95 -7.93
C MET A 1 -35.12 -4.21 -7.86
N THR A 2 -34.44 -4.23 -6.71
CA THR A 2 -33.31 -5.11 -6.33
C THR A 2 -31.97 -4.73 -6.99
N GLY A 3 -31.04 -4.21 -6.16
CA GLY A 3 -29.58 -4.26 -6.31
C GLY A 3 -28.98 -3.36 -7.41
N ASN A 4 -27.76 -2.85 -7.32
CA ASN A 4 -26.71 -2.86 -6.31
C ASN A 4 -25.70 -1.84 -6.88
N ASP A 5 -25.48 -0.70 -6.24
CA ASP A 5 -24.51 0.29 -6.73
C ASP A 5 -23.11 -0.19 -6.32
N GLU A 6 -22.49 -0.99 -7.20
CA GLU A 6 -21.19 -1.63 -7.07
C GLU A 6 -20.02 -0.61 -7.13
N LYS A 7 -19.99 0.37 -6.22
CA LYS A 7 -18.74 1.05 -5.86
C LYS A 7 -18.25 0.54 -4.52
N VAL A 8 -17.87 -0.74 -4.48
CA VAL A 8 -16.98 -1.26 -3.43
C VAL A 8 -15.60 -0.64 -3.66
N GLN A 9 -15.46 0.61 -3.23
CA GLN A 9 -14.15 1.19 -2.99
C GLN A 9 -13.47 0.29 -1.98
N SER A 10 -12.36 -0.31 -2.43
CA SER A 10 -11.75 -1.48 -1.85
C SER A 10 -11.01 -1.12 -0.56
N MET A 11 -11.75 -0.85 0.51
CA MET A 11 -11.27 -1.03 1.89
C MET A 11 -11.13 -2.54 2.12
N GLY A 12 -10.11 -3.12 1.48
CA GLY A 12 -9.91 -4.55 1.33
C GLY A 12 -8.55 -4.95 1.85
N MET A 13 -8.48 -6.16 2.41
CA MET A 13 -7.19 -6.79 2.70
C MET A 13 -6.47 -7.02 1.38
N LYS A 14 -5.30 -6.39 1.21
CA LYS A 14 -4.37 -6.63 0.10
C LYS A 14 -3.27 -7.57 0.56
N GLN A 15 -2.67 -8.29 -0.40
CA GLN A 15 -1.52 -9.14 -0.14
C GLN A 15 -0.24 -8.41 -0.53
N CYS A 16 0.74 -8.36 0.37
CA CYS A 16 2.01 -7.71 0.11
C CYS A 16 2.80 -8.47 -0.95
N GLN A 17 3.15 -7.81 -2.06
CA GLN A 17 4.02 -8.39 -3.10
C GLN A 17 5.39 -8.81 -2.57
N ARG A 18 5.93 -8.12 -1.56
CA ARG A 18 7.25 -8.40 -1.01
C ARG A 18 7.28 -9.60 -0.05
N CYS A 19 6.31 -9.71 0.85
CA CYS A 19 6.33 -10.73 1.92
C CYS A 19 5.13 -11.69 1.93
N GLY A 20 4.13 -11.48 1.07
CA GLY A 20 2.92 -12.31 0.99
C GLY A 20 1.92 -12.12 2.13
N ARG A 21 2.19 -11.21 3.09
CA ARG A 21 1.28 -10.96 4.22
C ARG A 21 0.04 -10.19 3.77
N SER A 22 -1.12 -10.58 4.26
CA SER A 22 -2.36 -9.80 4.13
C SER A 22 -2.31 -8.58 5.05
N PHE A 23 -2.53 -7.40 4.51
CA PHE A 23 -2.58 -6.13 5.24
C PHE A 23 -3.81 -5.32 4.82
N ARG A 24 -4.29 -4.45 5.70
CA ARG A 24 -5.39 -3.55 5.36
C ARG A 24 -4.85 -2.38 4.53
N CYS A 25 -5.40 -2.22 3.33
CA CYS A 25 -5.22 -1.01 2.53
C CYS A 25 -6.43 -0.11 2.75
N GLU A 26 -6.21 1.08 3.31
CA GLU A 26 -7.28 2.04 3.61
C GLU A 26 -7.62 2.93 2.39
N GLY A 27 -6.82 2.86 1.33
CA GLY A 27 -7.08 3.52 0.05
C GLY A 27 -6.70 5.01 0.06
N ASP A 28 -7.36 5.78 -0.81
CA ASP A 28 -7.01 7.17 -1.17
C ASP A 28 -7.29 8.21 -0.07
N ARG A 29 -7.94 7.81 1.04
CA ARG A 29 -8.15 8.69 2.20
C ARG A 29 -7.53 8.03 3.41
N ASP A 30 -6.51 8.64 3.99
CA ASP A 30 -5.83 8.18 5.21
C ASP A 30 -5.03 6.86 5.04
N CYS A 31 -4.35 6.66 3.92
CA CYS A 31 -3.40 5.55 3.83
C CYS A 31 -2.21 5.81 4.74
N TRP A 32 -1.92 4.88 5.66
CA TRP A 32 -0.66 4.84 6.41
C TRP A 32 0.58 4.94 5.50
N CYS A 33 0.47 4.56 4.21
CA CYS A 33 1.54 4.65 3.23
C CYS A 33 1.97 6.09 2.92
N GLU A 34 1.08 7.07 3.06
CA GLU A 34 1.42 8.50 2.93
C GLU A 34 2.13 9.05 4.17
N SER A 35 1.93 8.42 5.33
CA SER A 35 2.60 8.82 6.57
C SER A 35 4.07 8.37 6.63
N VAL A 36 4.50 7.44 5.78
CA VAL A 36 5.88 6.93 5.77
C VAL A 36 6.75 7.86 4.92
N ASN A 37 7.78 8.43 5.53
CA ASN A 37 8.72 9.30 4.84
C ASN A 37 9.77 8.47 4.08
N ILE A 38 9.57 8.30 2.77
CA ILE A 38 10.46 7.52 1.91
C ILE A 38 11.20 8.47 0.98
N HIS A 39 12.53 8.37 0.96
CA HIS A 39 13.33 9.16 0.03
C HIS A 39 12.95 8.83 -1.42
N ARG A 40 12.90 9.84 -2.29
CA ARG A 40 12.45 9.68 -3.68
C ARG A 40 13.16 8.57 -4.44
N SER A 41 14.47 8.40 -4.20
CA SER A 41 15.27 7.32 -4.79
C SER A 41 14.80 5.92 -4.37
N ARG A 42 14.43 5.74 -3.10
CA ARG A 42 13.87 4.47 -2.59
C ARG A 42 12.46 4.23 -3.09
N MET A 43 11.68 5.31 -3.27
CA MET A 43 10.35 5.21 -3.88
C MET A 43 10.42 4.72 -5.32
N GLN A 44 11.41 5.18 -6.11
CA GLN A 44 11.65 4.63 -7.45
C GLN A 44 11.97 3.14 -7.40
N GLU A 45 12.87 2.72 -6.50
CA GLU A 45 13.21 1.30 -6.31
C GLU A 45 11.98 0.44 -6.00
N ILE A 46 11.06 0.94 -5.16
CA ILE A 46 9.79 0.27 -4.85
C ILE A 46 8.90 0.16 -6.09
N LEU A 47 8.72 1.26 -6.83
CA LEU A 47 7.87 1.31 -8.03
C LEU A 47 8.42 0.47 -9.20
N GLU A 48 9.74 0.31 -9.28
CA GLU A 48 10.42 -0.55 -10.25
C GLU A 48 10.35 -2.03 -9.84
N SER A 49 10.40 -2.33 -8.54
CA SER A 49 10.43 -3.71 -8.02
C SER A 49 9.05 -4.32 -7.80
N PHE A 50 8.03 -3.51 -7.50
CA PHE A 50 6.70 -3.97 -7.11
C PHE A 50 5.61 -3.26 -7.92
N THR A 51 4.74 -4.03 -8.56
CA THR A 51 3.61 -3.51 -9.35
C THR A 51 2.31 -3.38 -8.54
N ASP A 52 2.28 -3.88 -7.30
CA ASP A 52 1.15 -3.75 -6.37
C ASP A 52 1.65 -3.32 -4.98
N CYS A 53 0.72 -3.09 -4.05
CA CYS A 53 1.00 -2.51 -2.75
C CYS A 53 1.82 -3.46 -1.87
N ILE A 54 2.78 -2.89 -1.13
CA ILE A 54 3.49 -3.58 -0.06
C ILE A 54 2.94 -3.18 1.31
N CYS A 55 3.11 -4.03 2.33
CA CYS A 55 2.60 -3.78 3.68
C CYS A 55 3.46 -2.73 4.43
N PRO A 56 2.97 -2.12 5.53
CA PRO A 56 3.70 -1.08 6.26
C PRO A 56 5.05 -1.56 6.78
N ASP A 57 5.13 -2.81 7.24
CA ASP A 57 6.38 -3.42 7.69
C ASP A 57 7.44 -3.46 6.58
N CYS A 58 7.02 -3.82 5.36
CA CYS A 58 7.90 -3.82 4.19
C CYS A 58 8.22 -2.41 3.73
N LEU A 59 7.28 -1.48 3.83
CA LEU A 59 7.47 -0.09 3.44
C LEU A 59 8.47 0.63 4.37
N ARG A 60 8.42 0.37 5.68
CA ARG A 60 9.37 0.93 6.67
C ARG A 60 10.82 0.54 6.43
N ILE A 61 11.09 -0.55 5.72
CA ILE A 61 12.47 -0.93 5.35
C ILE A 61 13.10 0.12 4.42
N TYR A 62 12.26 0.84 3.67
CA TYR A 62 12.66 1.91 2.75
C TYR A 62 12.51 3.31 3.36
N GLU A 63 12.01 3.41 4.60
CA GLU A 63 11.92 4.67 5.33
C GLU A 63 13.30 5.28 5.45
N ALA A 64 13.40 6.57 5.14
CA ALA A 64 14.65 7.30 5.28
C ALA A 64 14.97 7.41 6.77
N ARG A 65 15.91 6.58 7.25
CA ARG A 65 16.48 6.76 8.58
C ARG A 65 17.46 7.92 8.49
N GLU A 66 17.10 9.02 9.12
CA GLU A 66 17.98 10.18 9.40
C GLU A 66 19.20 9.80 10.23
#